data_AF-A0A6P4XHZ7-F1
#
_entry.id   AF-A0A6P4XHZ7-F1
#
_cell.length_a   1.000
_cell.length_b   1.000
_cell.length_c   1.000
_cell.angle_alpha   90.00
_cell.angle_beta   90.00
_cell.angle_gamma   90.00
#
_symmetry.space_group_name_H-M   'P 1'
#
loop_
_entity.id
_entity.type
_entity.pdbx_description
1 polymer ?
#
loop_
_entity_poly.entity_id
_entity_poly.type
_entity_poly.pdbx_seq_one_letter_code
_entity_poly.pdbx_strand_id
1 'polypeptide(L)'
;MALSSFTAASSRRSLSRKAELEAAIRDAELRHEVQELEKKLQRLTTASPYPPTIPGTGSSAGVAALLGDADVTLDQLRKDSQLLTKVDEKLAHLDGASVTKPPPSKGLAAQLAALDRDVVGAKQSAFAEGTYKNLKTQWRAYLLFCEHFRLTALPAKTRTLARYAQFLSRSLKCVNSIKIYLHGVRLLHLFQGLTPPPAGAFDLRLVLSSLQRHSTHVPQQKLPITPAILLQIHGHLDVTRPLHATLWAAFCVAFFGLLRKSNLVPKSSAAFDTDKHLTRQSFHASEGGLVLHITWSKTLQFKQKVLRLPLPVIPGHPLCPTQAYLNMCRLLPAPPHAPAFLIPSRAGVLVTLTHDTLVTHLKTLLHTAGFPAARFSGHSFRRGGATYAWHCGADPATIKLLGDWSSDAYERYLDSSLEQPVRN
;
A
#
# COMPACT_ATOMS: atom_id res chain seq x y z
N MET A 1 29.91 -27.95 50.05
CA MET A 1 29.56 -28.16 48.63
C MET A 1 28.31 -27.42 48.13
N ALA A 2 27.37 -26.98 48.98
CA ALA A 2 26.09 -26.37 48.54
C ALA A 2 26.14 -24.88 48.08
N LEU A 3 27.18 -24.12 48.44
CA LEU A 3 27.29 -22.69 48.09
C LEU A 3 27.87 -22.45 46.68
N SER A 4 28.63 -23.42 46.13
CA SER A 4 29.21 -23.36 44.77
C SER A 4 28.16 -23.63 43.68
N SER A 5 27.15 -24.45 43.97
CA SER A 5 26.07 -24.78 43.03
C SER A 5 25.05 -23.63 42.86
N PHE A 6 24.87 -22.77 43.87
CA PHE A 6 23.91 -21.66 43.83
C PHE A 6 24.40 -20.47 43.00
N THR A 7 25.69 -20.15 43.07
CA THR A 7 26.33 -19.08 42.29
C THR A 7 26.43 -19.45 40.80
N ALA A 8 26.72 -20.72 40.49
CA ALA A 8 26.72 -21.22 39.12
C ALA A 8 25.31 -21.17 38.48
N ALA A 9 24.25 -21.46 39.23
CA ALA A 9 22.86 -21.40 38.74
C ALA A 9 22.37 -19.96 38.49
N SER A 10 22.75 -19.01 39.36
CA SER A 10 22.44 -17.58 39.20
C SER A 10 23.17 -16.96 38.00
N SER A 11 24.45 -17.30 37.82
CA SER A 11 25.26 -16.87 36.67
C SER A 11 24.70 -17.38 35.34
N ARG A 12 24.31 -18.67 35.27
CA ARG A 12 23.64 -19.26 34.09
C ARG A 12 22.30 -18.60 33.77
N ARG A 13 21.48 -18.27 34.77
CA ARG A 13 20.22 -17.54 34.56
C ARG A 13 20.45 -16.11 34.03
N SER A 14 21.49 -15.41 34.51
CA SER A 14 21.84 -14.07 34.03
C SER A 14 22.33 -14.09 32.57
N LEU A 15 23.11 -15.10 32.20
CA LEU A 15 23.61 -15.30 30.84
C LEU A 15 22.48 -15.69 29.86
N SER A 16 21.53 -16.53 30.29
CA SER A 16 20.31 -16.84 29.52
C SER A 16 19.47 -15.59 29.25
N ARG A 17 19.23 -14.78 30.29
CA ARG A 17 18.44 -13.55 30.19
C ARG A 17 19.12 -12.48 29.34
N LYS A 18 20.45 -12.38 29.38
CA LYS A 18 21.23 -11.52 28.49
C LYS A 18 21.12 -11.98 27.03
N ALA A 19 21.25 -13.28 26.77
CA ALA A 19 21.10 -13.84 25.43
C ALA A 19 19.67 -13.65 24.88
N GLU A 20 18.64 -13.80 25.72
CA GLU A 20 17.24 -13.51 25.39
C GLU A 20 17.02 -12.03 25.05
N LEU A 21 17.60 -11.12 25.84
CA LEU A 21 17.49 -9.68 25.61
C LEU A 21 18.22 -9.26 24.33
N GLU A 22 19.42 -9.78 24.08
CA GLU A 22 20.16 -9.55 22.84
C GLU A 22 19.43 -10.14 21.63
N ALA A 23 18.78 -11.30 21.77
CA ALA A 23 17.94 -11.86 20.72
C ALA A 23 16.71 -10.97 20.45
N ALA A 24 16.08 -10.43 21.49
CA ALA A 24 14.94 -9.52 21.36
C ALA A 24 15.34 -8.18 20.72
N ILE A 25 16.53 -7.66 21.00
CA ILE A 25 17.09 -6.45 20.36
C ILE A 25 17.34 -6.72 18.88
N ARG A 26 18.05 -7.81 18.54
CA ARG A 26 18.29 -8.20 17.14
C ARG A 26 16.99 -8.40 16.36
N ASP A 27 16.00 -9.01 16.99
CA ASP A 27 14.66 -9.21 16.42
C ASP A 27 13.91 -7.87 16.23
N ALA A 28 14.06 -6.91 17.14
CA ALA A 28 13.54 -5.55 16.96
C ALA A 28 14.25 -4.80 15.82
N GLU A 29 15.58 -4.95 15.69
CA GLU A 29 16.38 -4.38 14.61
C GLU A 29 16.00 -4.96 13.25
N LEU A 30 15.85 -6.28 13.15
CA LEU A 30 15.41 -6.97 11.92
C LEU A 30 13.99 -6.57 11.52
N ARG A 31 13.06 -6.48 12.48
CA ARG A 31 11.72 -5.93 12.22
C ARG A 31 11.79 -4.51 11.71
N HIS A 32 12.63 -3.67 12.30
CA HIS A 32 12.84 -2.31 11.86
C HIS A 32 13.43 -2.28 10.43
N GLU A 33 14.38 -3.15 10.11
CA GLU A 33 14.97 -3.23 8.78
C GLU A 33 13.96 -3.68 7.71
N VAL A 34 13.15 -4.71 7.98
CA VAL A 34 12.05 -5.12 7.08
C VAL A 34 11.06 -3.98 6.90
N GLN A 35 10.66 -3.30 7.99
CA GLN A 35 9.80 -2.13 7.91
C GLN A 35 10.43 -0.99 7.12
N GLU A 36 11.73 -0.73 7.24
CA GLU A 36 12.43 0.30 6.48
C GLU A 36 12.54 -0.08 5.01
N LEU A 37 12.77 -1.35 4.67
CA LEU A 37 12.73 -1.84 3.29
C LEU A 37 11.33 -1.71 2.69
N GLU A 38 10.29 -2.07 3.44
CA GLU A 38 8.90 -1.88 3.03
C GLU A 38 8.59 -0.39 2.85
N LYS A 39 8.92 0.46 3.83
CA LYS A 39 8.74 1.91 3.76
C LYS A 39 9.52 2.50 2.59
N LYS A 40 10.74 2.05 2.31
CA LYS A 40 11.57 2.52 1.19
C LYS A 40 10.95 2.12 -0.13
N LEU A 41 10.49 0.88 -0.27
CA LEU A 41 9.73 0.43 -1.44
C LEU A 41 8.45 1.25 -1.58
N GLN A 42 7.76 1.55 -0.48
CA GLN A 42 6.57 2.38 -0.45
C GLN A 42 6.87 3.84 -0.83
N ARG A 43 7.97 4.43 -0.34
CA ARG A 43 8.45 5.77 -0.72
C ARG A 43 8.81 5.78 -2.19
N LEU A 44 9.48 4.77 -2.73
CA LEU A 44 9.73 4.67 -4.17
C LEU A 44 8.42 4.58 -4.97
N THR A 45 7.38 3.91 -4.44
CA THR A 45 6.04 3.86 -5.06
C THR A 45 5.21 5.13 -4.88
N THR A 46 5.50 5.97 -3.88
CA THR A 46 4.66 7.12 -3.51
C THR A 46 5.35 8.46 -3.68
N ALA A 47 6.67 8.52 -3.85
CA ALA A 47 7.40 9.76 -4.00
C ALA A 47 7.06 10.35 -5.37
N SER A 48 6.33 11.46 -5.34
CA SER A 48 6.42 12.51 -6.33
C SER A 48 6.27 13.81 -5.55
N PRO A 49 7.26 14.69 -5.56
CA PRO A 49 7.12 16.06 -5.08
C PRO A 49 7.15 17.01 -6.32
N TYR A 50 6.53 18.18 -6.46
CA TYR A 50 6.24 19.34 -5.61
C TYR A 50 5.21 20.27 -6.34
N PRO A 51 4.74 21.39 -5.73
CA PRO A 51 4.04 22.52 -6.38
C PRO A 51 5.02 23.65 -6.81
N PRO A 52 4.53 24.83 -7.27
CA PRO A 52 4.01 25.16 -8.59
C PRO A 52 5.08 25.69 -9.57
N THR A 53 4.68 25.73 -10.84
CA THR A 53 5.39 26.23 -12.03
C THR A 53 5.93 27.67 -11.93
N ILE A 54 7.15 27.87 -12.44
CA ILE A 54 7.62 29.15 -13.01
C ILE A 54 7.74 28.95 -14.54
N PRO A 55 7.15 29.79 -15.39
CA PRO A 55 7.37 29.72 -16.83
C PRO A 55 8.67 30.45 -17.18
N GLY A 56 9.62 29.71 -17.77
CA GLY A 56 10.86 30.24 -18.31
C GLY A 56 11.24 29.45 -19.54
N THR A 57 11.08 30.10 -20.68
CA THR A 57 11.39 29.64 -22.04
C THR A 57 12.84 29.22 -22.20
N GLY A 58 13.06 28.09 -22.87
CA GLY A 58 14.40 27.60 -23.19
C GLY A 58 14.32 26.29 -23.96
N SER A 59 14.30 26.40 -25.28
CA SER A 59 14.42 25.28 -26.21
C SER A 59 15.72 24.52 -25.95
N SER A 60 15.60 23.29 -25.44
CA SER A 60 16.61 22.26 -25.65
C SER A 60 15.88 21.01 -26.07
N ALA A 61 16.07 20.61 -27.34
CA ALA A 61 15.57 19.37 -27.91
C ALA A 61 15.98 18.21 -27.00
N GLY A 62 15.03 17.75 -26.19
CA GLY A 62 15.25 16.68 -25.24
C GLY A 62 15.49 15.39 -26.00
N VAL A 63 16.45 14.61 -25.55
CA VAL A 63 16.62 13.21 -25.95
C VAL A 63 15.47 12.40 -25.34
N ALA A 64 14.24 12.67 -25.79
CA ALA A 64 13.26 11.61 -25.92
C ALA A 64 13.91 10.66 -26.90
N ALA A 65 14.38 9.50 -26.41
CA ALA A 65 14.96 8.48 -27.26
C ALA A 65 14.01 8.27 -28.43
N LEU A 66 14.40 8.72 -29.63
CA LEU A 66 13.78 8.34 -30.88
C LEU A 66 13.87 6.82 -30.89
N LEU A 67 12.79 6.16 -30.47
CA LEU A 67 12.71 4.71 -30.50
C LEU A 67 12.86 4.33 -31.97
N GLY A 68 13.97 3.68 -32.31
CA GLY A 68 14.15 3.15 -33.66
C GLY A 68 13.22 1.95 -33.87
N ASP A 69 13.01 1.55 -35.12
CA ASP A 69 12.20 0.35 -35.46
C ASP A 69 12.71 -0.96 -34.81
N ALA A 70 13.97 -0.97 -34.33
CA ALA A 70 14.59 -2.09 -33.62
C ALA A 70 14.40 -2.08 -32.08
N ASP A 71 13.73 -1.07 -31.52
CA ASP A 71 13.65 -0.92 -30.06
C ASP A 71 12.53 -1.74 -29.43
N VAL A 72 12.90 -2.87 -28.82
CA VAL A 72 11.96 -3.69 -28.04
C VAL A 72 11.56 -2.99 -26.74
N THR A 73 10.30 -3.15 -26.36
CA THR A 73 9.66 -2.62 -25.14
C THR A 73 9.33 -3.74 -24.16
N LEU A 74 9.15 -3.41 -22.88
CA LEU A 74 8.74 -4.39 -21.87
C LEU A 74 7.35 -4.98 -22.18
N ASP A 75 6.45 -4.20 -22.75
CA ASP A 75 5.11 -4.66 -23.09
C ASP A 75 5.10 -5.62 -24.29
N GLN A 76 6.06 -5.49 -25.22
CA GLN A 76 6.29 -6.50 -26.26
C GLN A 76 6.86 -7.79 -25.66
N LEU A 77 7.86 -7.72 -24.76
CA LEU A 77 8.40 -8.92 -24.11
C LEU A 77 7.36 -9.66 -23.26
N ARG A 78 6.38 -8.93 -22.70
CA ARG A 78 5.24 -9.52 -21.96
C ARG A 78 4.22 -10.24 -22.84
N LYS A 79 4.32 -10.16 -24.17
CA LYS A 79 3.45 -10.87 -25.11
C LYS A 79 4.12 -12.09 -25.73
N ASP A 80 5.43 -12.25 -25.56
CA ASP A 80 6.18 -13.39 -26.07
C ASP A 80 5.97 -14.63 -25.17
N SER A 81 5.09 -15.52 -25.61
CA SER A 81 4.73 -16.74 -24.87
C SER A 81 5.93 -17.66 -24.61
N GLN A 82 6.87 -17.79 -25.54
CA GLN A 82 8.02 -18.68 -25.37
C GLN A 82 9.00 -18.12 -24.33
N LEU A 83 9.24 -16.81 -24.37
CA LEU A 83 10.08 -16.13 -23.40
C LEU A 83 9.46 -16.17 -22.00
N LEU A 84 8.14 -16.01 -21.90
CA LEU A 84 7.42 -16.06 -20.63
C LEU A 84 7.53 -17.44 -19.96
N THR A 85 7.38 -18.53 -20.70
CA THR A 85 7.51 -19.89 -20.14
C THR A 85 8.91 -20.10 -19.54
N LYS A 86 9.97 -19.74 -20.28
CA LYS A 86 11.35 -19.85 -19.79
C LYS A 86 11.58 -19.03 -18.51
N VAL A 87 11.05 -17.80 -18.47
CA VAL A 87 11.18 -16.93 -17.30
C VAL A 87 10.39 -17.46 -16.11
N ASP A 88 9.22 -18.05 -16.32
CA ASP A 88 8.40 -18.61 -15.24
C ASP A 88 9.03 -19.83 -14.60
N GLU A 89 9.64 -20.71 -15.39
CA GLU A 89 10.44 -21.83 -14.88
C GLU A 89 11.61 -21.32 -14.02
N LYS A 90 12.35 -20.32 -14.53
CA LYS A 90 13.48 -19.71 -13.81
C LYS A 90 13.03 -19.01 -12.53
N LEU A 91 11.91 -18.29 -12.56
CA LEU A 91 11.36 -17.62 -11.39
C LEU A 91 10.87 -18.64 -10.35
N ALA A 92 10.25 -19.74 -10.76
CA ALA A 92 9.82 -20.80 -9.85
C ALA A 92 11.00 -21.46 -9.12
N HIS A 93 12.14 -21.63 -9.82
CA HIS A 93 13.37 -22.09 -9.21
C HIS A 93 13.93 -21.06 -8.21
N LEU A 94 13.93 -19.77 -8.55
CA LEU A 94 14.43 -18.70 -7.68
C LEU A 94 13.52 -18.45 -6.46
N ASP A 95 12.21 -18.62 -6.60
CA ASP A 95 11.24 -18.48 -5.52
C ASP A 95 11.24 -19.67 -4.53
N GLY A 96 12.01 -20.73 -4.81
CA GLY A 96 12.05 -21.96 -4.01
C GLY A 96 10.80 -22.84 -4.16
N ALA A 97 9.93 -22.55 -5.13
CA ALA A 97 8.71 -23.32 -5.39
C ALA A 97 8.98 -24.68 -6.06
N SER A 98 10.18 -24.88 -6.62
CA SER A 98 10.61 -26.10 -7.32
C SER A 98 11.38 -27.09 -6.43
N VAL A 99 11.24 -27.06 -5.10
CA VAL A 99 11.74 -28.18 -4.29
C VAL A 99 10.66 -29.25 -4.28
N THR A 100 10.77 -30.17 -5.24
CA THR A 100 10.05 -31.44 -5.27
C THR A 100 10.07 -32.08 -3.88
N LYS A 101 8.90 -32.52 -3.43
CA LYS A 101 8.68 -33.20 -2.14
C LYS A 101 9.77 -34.28 -1.97
N PRO A 102 10.74 -34.12 -1.05
CA PRO A 102 11.77 -35.13 -0.89
C PRO A 102 11.13 -36.42 -0.37
N PRO A 103 11.71 -37.59 -0.68
CA PRO A 103 11.25 -38.85 -0.11
C PRO A 103 11.27 -38.75 1.42
N PRO A 104 10.41 -39.50 2.13
CA PRO A 104 10.32 -39.45 3.59
C PRO A 104 11.56 -40.11 4.20
N SER A 105 12.70 -39.40 4.19
CA SER A 105 13.90 -39.84 4.87
C SER A 105 13.83 -39.39 6.33
N LYS A 106 13.82 -40.35 7.25
CA LYS A 106 14.01 -40.08 8.68
C LYS A 106 15.50 -39.81 8.89
N GLY A 107 15.88 -38.56 9.16
CA GLY A 107 17.28 -38.22 9.41
C GLY A 107 17.52 -36.71 9.55
N LEU A 108 18.68 -36.35 10.14
CA LEU A 108 19.10 -34.97 10.38
C LEU A 108 19.10 -34.12 9.10
N ALA A 109 19.51 -34.70 7.97
CA ALA A 109 19.53 -34.02 6.67
C ALA A 109 18.11 -33.65 6.18
N ALA A 110 17.11 -34.48 6.44
CA ALA A 110 15.72 -34.20 6.07
C ALA A 110 15.10 -33.11 6.95
N GLN A 111 15.47 -33.09 8.24
CA GLN A 111 15.07 -32.03 9.17
C GLN A 111 15.69 -30.68 8.76
N LEU A 112 16.97 -30.66 8.40
CA LEU A 112 17.64 -29.44 7.93
C LEU A 112 17.01 -28.92 6.63
N ALA A 113 16.73 -29.81 5.66
CA ALA A 113 16.05 -29.43 4.42
C ALA A 113 14.61 -28.94 4.66
N ALA A 114 13.94 -29.38 5.73
CA ALA A 114 12.65 -28.84 6.13
C ALA A 114 12.79 -27.42 6.69
N LEU A 115 13.77 -27.19 7.57
CA LEU A 115 14.09 -25.86 8.09
C LEU A 115 14.44 -24.87 6.97
N ASP A 116 15.20 -25.30 5.95
CA ASP A 116 15.52 -24.45 4.80
C ASP A 116 14.26 -24.00 4.04
N ARG A 117 13.27 -24.90 3.88
CA ARG A 117 11.97 -24.55 3.28
C ARG A 117 11.19 -23.58 4.15
N ASP A 118 11.19 -23.78 5.47
CA ASP A 118 10.50 -22.90 6.40
C ASP A 118 11.13 -21.51 6.42
N VAL A 119 12.47 -21.41 6.32
CA VAL A 119 13.20 -20.13 6.18
C VAL A 119 12.81 -19.42 4.87
N VAL A 120 12.68 -20.15 3.76
CA VAL A 120 12.19 -19.56 2.51
C VAL A 120 10.77 -19.04 2.68
N GLY A 121 9.87 -19.83 3.29
CA GLY A 121 8.50 -19.40 3.59
C GLY A 121 8.45 -18.15 4.48
N ALA A 122 9.30 -18.09 5.51
CA ALA A 122 9.41 -16.95 6.42
C ALA A 122 9.92 -15.67 5.72
N LYS A 123 10.90 -15.79 4.82
CA LYS A 123 11.37 -14.66 4.00
C LYS A 123 10.26 -14.09 3.12
N GLN A 124 9.36 -14.93 2.62
CA GLN A 124 8.21 -14.49 1.81
C GLN A 124 7.14 -13.81 2.66
N SER A 125 6.82 -14.36 3.82
CA SER A 125 5.79 -13.83 4.72
C SER A 125 6.23 -12.56 5.48
N ALA A 126 7.53 -12.26 5.49
CA ALA A 126 8.06 -10.99 6.01
C ALA A 126 7.54 -9.75 5.27
N PHE A 127 7.09 -9.90 4.02
CA PHE A 127 6.50 -8.82 3.22
C PHE A 127 4.98 -8.96 3.15
N ALA A 128 4.26 -7.84 3.13
CA ALA A 128 2.83 -7.86 2.82
C ALA A 128 2.56 -8.58 1.48
N GLU A 129 1.47 -9.34 1.37
CA GLU A 129 1.14 -10.12 0.17
C GLU A 129 1.15 -9.28 -1.12
N GLY A 130 0.60 -8.06 -1.06
CA GLY A 130 0.62 -7.13 -2.18
C GLY A 130 2.03 -6.61 -2.52
N THR A 131 2.89 -6.45 -1.52
CA THR A 131 4.30 -6.07 -1.70
C THR A 131 5.07 -7.19 -2.39
N TYR A 132 4.90 -8.43 -1.92
CA TYR A 132 5.57 -9.60 -2.51
C TYR A 132 5.12 -9.86 -3.95
N LYS A 133 3.82 -9.72 -4.25
CA LYS A 133 3.29 -9.78 -5.63
C LYS A 133 3.91 -8.71 -6.55
N ASN A 134 4.14 -7.50 -6.04
CA ASN A 134 4.83 -6.45 -6.79
C ASN A 134 6.30 -6.82 -7.03
N LEU A 135 6.98 -7.40 -6.05
CA LEU A 135 8.36 -7.88 -6.20
C LEU A 135 8.46 -8.95 -7.30
N LYS A 136 7.58 -9.97 -7.29
CA LYS A 136 7.54 -10.98 -8.37
C LYS A 136 7.35 -10.35 -9.76
N THR A 137 6.50 -9.33 -9.86
CA THR A 137 6.31 -8.58 -11.11
C THR A 137 7.59 -7.88 -11.56
N GLN A 138 8.36 -7.31 -10.62
CA GLN A 138 9.63 -6.65 -10.90
C GLN A 138 10.70 -7.67 -11.30
N TRP A 139 10.79 -8.80 -10.59
CA TRP A 139 11.71 -9.89 -10.89
C TRP A 139 11.45 -10.47 -12.28
N ARG A 140 10.19 -10.78 -12.61
CA ARG A 140 9.79 -11.27 -13.93
C ARG A 140 10.21 -10.31 -15.04
N ALA A 141 9.97 -9.01 -14.89
CA ALA A 141 10.36 -8.02 -15.89
C ALA A 141 11.88 -7.94 -16.10
N TYR A 142 12.66 -8.09 -15.04
CA TYR A 142 14.12 -8.11 -15.12
C TYR A 142 14.65 -9.39 -15.77
N LEU A 143 14.05 -10.53 -15.46
CA LEU A 143 14.38 -11.81 -16.08
C LEU A 143 14.04 -11.81 -17.57
N LEU A 144 12.88 -11.28 -17.97
CA LEU A 144 12.52 -11.10 -19.40
C LEU A 144 13.57 -10.29 -20.15
N PHE A 145 14.00 -9.16 -19.56
CA PHE A 145 15.08 -8.34 -20.12
C PHE A 145 16.39 -9.12 -20.25
N CYS A 146 16.80 -9.84 -19.20
CA CYS A 146 18.03 -10.60 -19.22
C CYS A 146 18.01 -11.74 -20.24
N GLU A 147 16.91 -12.50 -20.32
CA GLU A 147 16.77 -13.60 -21.28
C GLU A 147 16.75 -13.09 -22.73
N HIS A 148 16.01 -12.01 -23.01
CA HIS A 148 15.95 -11.43 -24.35
C HIS A 148 17.33 -10.95 -24.85
N PHE A 149 18.07 -10.22 -24.00
CA PHE A 149 19.40 -9.71 -24.36
C PHE A 149 20.54 -10.68 -24.05
N ARG A 150 20.24 -11.93 -23.64
CA ARG A 150 21.20 -12.97 -23.25
C ARG A 150 22.24 -12.49 -22.21
N LEU A 151 21.76 -11.73 -21.23
CA LEU A 151 22.58 -11.20 -20.13
C LEU A 151 22.50 -12.10 -18.90
N THR A 152 23.59 -12.16 -18.14
CA THR A 152 23.61 -12.84 -16.84
C THR A 152 22.72 -12.09 -15.83
N ALA A 153 21.63 -12.73 -15.41
CA ALA A 153 20.67 -12.12 -14.49
C ALA A 153 21.22 -11.97 -13.07
N LEU A 154 21.93 -12.99 -12.58
CA LEU A 154 22.51 -13.08 -11.24
C LEU A 154 23.91 -13.71 -11.33
N PRO A 155 24.97 -13.10 -10.76
CA PRO A 155 25.04 -11.75 -10.22
C PRO A 155 25.02 -10.67 -11.32
N ALA A 156 24.23 -9.62 -11.12
CA ALA A 156 24.13 -8.50 -12.05
C ALA A 156 25.34 -7.57 -11.95
N LYS A 157 25.75 -7.01 -13.09
CA LYS A 157 26.77 -5.93 -13.13
C LYS A 157 26.09 -4.56 -13.09
N THR A 158 26.79 -3.54 -12.61
CA THR A 158 26.32 -2.14 -12.64
C THR A 158 25.86 -1.71 -14.05
N ARG A 159 26.63 -2.06 -15.07
CA ARG A 159 26.30 -1.77 -16.48
C ARG A 159 25.00 -2.43 -16.93
N THR A 160 24.67 -3.62 -16.42
CA THR A 160 23.39 -4.30 -16.68
C THR A 160 22.23 -3.52 -16.09
N LEU A 161 22.37 -2.98 -14.88
CA LEU A 161 21.33 -2.14 -14.26
C LEU A 161 21.12 -0.81 -14.99
N ALA A 162 22.20 -0.18 -15.47
CA ALA A 162 22.10 1.04 -16.28
C ALA A 162 21.35 0.79 -17.60
N ARG A 163 21.67 -0.31 -18.30
CA ARG A 163 20.93 -0.75 -19.50
C ARG A 163 19.47 -1.06 -19.18
N TYR A 164 19.22 -1.75 -18.06
CA TYR A 164 17.87 -2.07 -17.64
C TYR A 164 17.04 -0.83 -17.33
N ALA A 165 17.64 0.18 -16.67
CA ALA A 165 16.97 1.46 -16.42
C ALA A 165 16.57 2.17 -17.73
N GLN A 166 17.47 2.18 -18.72
CA GLN A 166 17.20 2.74 -20.05
C GLN A 166 16.17 1.93 -20.85
N PHE A 167 16.19 0.59 -20.72
CA PHE A 167 15.18 -0.26 -21.32
C PHE A 167 13.79 0.00 -20.72
N LEU A 168 13.71 0.12 -19.40
CA LEU A 168 12.45 0.40 -18.71
C LEU A 168 11.85 1.75 -19.09
N SER A 169 12.65 2.76 -19.40
CA SER A 169 12.13 4.08 -19.83
C SER A 169 11.39 4.03 -21.17
N ARG A 170 11.53 2.95 -21.94
CA ARG A 170 10.78 2.73 -23.19
C ARG A 170 9.31 2.38 -22.95
N SER A 171 8.99 1.86 -21.77
CA SER A 171 7.61 1.47 -21.39
C SER A 171 7.08 2.24 -20.18
N LEU A 172 7.98 2.65 -19.27
CA LEU A 172 7.62 3.35 -18.04
C LEU A 172 7.89 4.85 -18.18
N LYS A 173 6.81 5.64 -18.10
CA LYS A 173 6.88 7.11 -18.19
C LYS A 173 7.46 7.77 -16.92
N CYS A 174 7.30 7.12 -15.77
CA CYS A 174 7.72 7.65 -14.48
C CYS A 174 9.06 7.06 -14.03
N VAL A 175 10.05 7.92 -13.78
CA VAL A 175 11.40 7.51 -13.31
C VAL A 175 11.34 6.82 -11.94
N ASN A 176 10.40 7.19 -11.08
CA ASN A 176 10.26 6.50 -9.79
C ASN A 176 9.77 5.06 -9.97
N SER A 177 8.95 4.77 -10.99
CA SER A 177 8.65 3.38 -11.36
C SER A 177 9.91 2.63 -11.75
N ILE A 178 10.80 3.23 -12.54
CA ILE A 178 12.08 2.61 -12.92
C ILE A 178 12.92 2.28 -11.67
N LYS A 179 13.01 3.22 -10.71
CA LYS A 179 13.71 3.00 -9.44
C LYS A 179 13.12 1.85 -8.61
N ILE A 180 11.79 1.67 -8.62
CA ILE A 180 11.12 0.54 -7.96
C ILE A 180 11.56 -0.79 -8.59
N TYR A 181 11.55 -0.88 -9.92
CA TYR A 181 11.99 -2.10 -10.61
C TYR A 181 13.47 -2.41 -10.33
N LEU A 182 14.35 -1.39 -10.35
CA LEU A 182 15.76 -1.54 -9.96
C LEU A 182 15.92 -2.02 -8.51
N HIS A 183 15.08 -1.52 -7.59
CA HIS A 183 15.06 -1.99 -6.21
C HIS A 183 14.64 -3.47 -6.11
N GLY A 184 13.65 -3.88 -6.90
CA GLY A 184 13.25 -5.29 -7.04
C GLY A 184 14.42 -6.20 -7.42
N VAL A 185 15.25 -5.78 -8.39
CA VAL A 185 16.45 -6.54 -8.79
C VAL A 185 17.44 -6.66 -7.63
N ARG A 186 17.64 -5.60 -6.85
CA ARG A 186 18.55 -5.66 -5.68
C ARG A 186 18.03 -6.59 -4.60
N LEU A 187 16.72 -6.57 -4.33
CA LEU A 187 16.11 -7.53 -3.42
C LEU A 187 16.23 -8.97 -3.95
N LEU A 188 16.08 -9.20 -5.26
CA LEU A 188 16.29 -10.53 -5.84
C LEU A 188 17.68 -11.10 -5.50
N HIS A 189 18.73 -10.28 -5.58
CA HIS A 189 20.08 -10.71 -5.19
C HIS A 189 20.15 -11.11 -3.72
N LEU A 190 19.59 -10.29 -2.82
CA LEU A 190 19.57 -10.56 -1.39
C LEU A 190 18.78 -11.84 -1.05
N PHE A 191 17.65 -12.08 -1.73
CA PHE A 191 16.87 -13.31 -1.57
C PHE A 191 17.68 -14.55 -1.94
N GLN A 192 18.57 -14.45 -2.93
CA GLN A 192 19.47 -15.52 -3.36
C GLN A 192 20.81 -15.57 -2.58
N GLY A 193 20.95 -14.78 -1.51
CA GLY A 193 22.18 -14.73 -0.72
C GLY A 193 23.37 -14.07 -1.44
N LEU A 194 23.11 -13.31 -2.52
CA LEU A 194 24.13 -12.63 -3.31
C LEU A 194 24.27 -11.16 -2.88
N THR A 195 25.48 -10.61 -3.05
CA THR A 195 25.70 -9.17 -2.85
C THR A 195 25.06 -8.39 -4.00
N PRO A 196 24.12 -7.45 -3.74
CA PRO A 196 23.50 -6.66 -4.78
C PRO A 196 24.46 -5.61 -5.32
N PRO A 197 24.31 -5.18 -6.59
CA PRO A 197 25.08 -4.05 -7.11
C PRO A 197 24.87 -2.76 -6.29
N PRO A 198 25.89 -1.89 -6.19
CA PRO A 198 25.79 -0.66 -5.41
C PRO A 198 24.67 0.25 -5.91
N ALA A 199 23.83 0.71 -4.99
CA ALA A 199 22.70 1.62 -5.28
C ALA A 199 23.14 2.91 -5.99
N GLY A 200 24.28 3.43 -5.54
CA GLY A 200 24.81 4.74 -5.92
C GLY A 200 25.93 4.64 -6.96
N ALA A 201 26.00 3.54 -7.71
CA ALA A 201 26.99 3.42 -8.76
C ALA A 201 26.87 4.58 -9.76
N PHE A 202 28.00 5.18 -10.11
CA PHE A 202 28.06 6.45 -10.84
C PHE A 202 27.25 6.40 -12.16
N ASP A 203 27.48 5.38 -12.99
CA ASP A 203 26.78 5.19 -14.26
C ASP A 203 25.25 5.14 -14.10
N LEU A 204 24.76 4.40 -13.09
CA LEU A 204 23.33 4.27 -12.85
C LEU A 204 22.72 5.62 -12.41
N ARG A 205 23.45 6.41 -11.62
CA ARG A 205 23.01 7.75 -11.22
C ARG A 205 22.93 8.71 -12.41
N LEU A 206 23.91 8.65 -13.32
CA LEU A 206 23.88 9.47 -14.54
C LEU A 206 22.68 9.14 -15.42
N VAL A 207 22.43 7.84 -15.67
CA VAL A 207 21.26 7.41 -16.45
C VAL A 207 19.96 7.87 -15.80
N LEU A 208 19.77 7.63 -14.49
CA LEU A 208 18.56 8.06 -13.79
C LEU A 208 18.40 9.59 -13.79
N SER A 209 19.49 10.34 -13.70
CA SER A 209 19.47 11.81 -13.77
C SER A 209 19.06 12.29 -15.15
N SER A 210 19.58 11.66 -16.22
CA SER A 210 19.17 11.95 -17.59
C SER A 210 17.68 11.65 -17.80
N LEU A 211 17.20 10.48 -17.37
CA LEU A 211 15.79 10.12 -17.46
C LEU A 211 14.89 11.10 -16.69
N GLN A 212 15.35 11.60 -15.55
CA GLN A 212 14.61 12.58 -14.76
C GLN A 212 14.51 13.94 -15.48
N ARG A 213 15.58 14.43 -16.10
CA ARG A 213 15.58 15.70 -16.85
C ARG A 213 14.66 15.67 -18.06
N HIS A 214 14.55 14.52 -18.71
CA HIS A 214 13.73 14.35 -19.92
C HIS A 214 12.33 13.77 -19.65
N SER A 215 11.97 13.57 -18.37
CA SER A 215 10.66 13.02 -18.03
C SER A 215 9.58 14.07 -18.27
N THR A 216 8.68 13.80 -19.21
CA THR A 216 7.46 14.61 -19.45
C THR A 216 6.29 14.17 -18.58
N HIS A 217 6.48 13.17 -17.72
CA HIS A 217 5.41 12.59 -16.93
C HIS A 217 4.98 13.51 -15.79
N VAL A 218 3.75 14.02 -15.89
CA VAL A 218 3.09 14.73 -14.79
C VAL A 218 2.19 13.74 -14.03
N PRO A 219 2.41 13.53 -12.71
CA PRO A 219 1.55 12.67 -11.92
C PRO A 219 0.12 13.22 -11.85
N GLN A 220 -0.85 12.41 -12.26
CA GLN A 220 -2.26 12.76 -12.13
C GLN A 220 -2.80 12.36 -10.76
N GLN A 221 -2.83 13.31 -9.84
CA GLN A 221 -3.48 13.10 -8.55
C GLN A 221 -5.01 13.12 -8.69
N LYS A 222 -5.69 12.25 -7.94
CA LYS A 222 -7.15 12.21 -7.88
C LYS A 222 -7.66 13.45 -7.15
N LEU A 223 -8.74 14.05 -7.65
CA LEU A 223 -9.35 15.24 -7.07
C LEU A 223 -9.85 14.97 -5.65
N PRO A 224 -9.81 15.97 -4.74
CA PRO A 224 -10.39 15.84 -3.41
C PRO A 224 -11.93 15.81 -3.50
N ILE A 225 -12.57 14.96 -2.70
CA ILE A 225 -14.01 15.09 -2.43
C ILE A 225 -14.18 16.21 -1.39
N THR A 226 -15.01 17.21 -1.65
CA THR A 226 -15.29 18.31 -0.72
C THR A 226 -16.62 18.09 0.00
N PRO A 227 -16.90 18.79 1.12
CA PRO A 227 -18.22 18.79 1.74
C PRO A 227 -19.33 19.18 0.74
N ALA A 228 -19.07 20.16 -0.12
CA ALA A 228 -20.00 20.57 -1.18
C ALA A 228 -20.30 19.42 -2.16
N ILE A 229 -19.26 18.70 -2.63
CA ILE A 229 -19.44 17.52 -3.50
C ILE A 229 -20.23 16.42 -2.77
N LEU A 230 -19.95 16.18 -1.48
CA LEU A 230 -20.70 15.20 -0.69
C LEU A 230 -22.18 15.56 -0.59
N LEU A 231 -22.51 16.83 -0.35
CA LEU A 231 -23.89 17.31 -0.29
C LEU A 231 -24.61 17.16 -1.63
N GLN A 232 -23.94 17.45 -2.74
CA GLN A 232 -24.49 17.23 -4.08
C GLN A 232 -24.78 15.75 -4.33
N ILE A 233 -23.84 14.86 -3.96
CA ILE A 233 -24.05 13.41 -4.04
C ILE A 233 -25.21 12.95 -3.14
N HIS A 234 -25.32 13.51 -1.94
CA HIS A 234 -26.40 13.19 -0.99
C HIS A 234 -27.78 13.47 -1.58
N GLY A 235 -27.93 14.54 -2.38
CA GLY A 235 -29.18 14.87 -3.07
C GLY A 235 -29.69 13.77 -4.03
N HIS A 236 -28.82 12.87 -4.47
CA HIS A 236 -29.18 11.72 -5.30
C HIS A 236 -29.36 10.41 -4.51
N LEU A 237 -29.23 10.46 -3.19
CA LEU A 237 -29.32 9.31 -2.31
C LEU A 237 -30.58 9.36 -1.45
N ASP A 238 -31.45 8.36 -1.61
CA ASP A 238 -32.52 8.07 -0.66
C ASP A 238 -31.99 7.23 0.52
N VAL A 239 -31.64 7.88 1.63
CA VAL A 239 -31.08 7.26 2.84
C VAL A 239 -32.09 6.44 3.66
N THR A 240 -33.34 6.31 3.20
CA THR A 240 -34.29 5.33 3.75
C THR A 240 -34.05 3.92 3.18
N ARG A 241 -33.40 3.83 2.01
CA ARG A 241 -33.05 2.55 1.38
C ARG A 241 -31.74 1.99 1.94
N PRO A 242 -31.69 0.68 2.30
CA PRO A 242 -30.51 0.09 2.93
C PRO A 242 -29.18 0.28 2.17
N LEU A 243 -29.16 0.05 0.85
CA LEU A 243 -27.95 0.23 0.04
C LEU A 243 -27.43 1.68 0.11
N HIS A 244 -28.34 2.65 -0.03
CA HIS A 244 -28.02 4.06 -0.06
C HIS A 244 -27.55 4.56 1.32
N ALA A 245 -28.23 4.13 2.39
CA ALA A 245 -27.80 4.40 3.76
C ALA A 245 -26.38 3.87 4.02
N THR A 246 -26.07 2.65 3.54
CA THR A 246 -24.72 2.08 3.68
C THR A 246 -23.66 2.85 2.92
N LEU A 247 -23.93 3.21 1.65
CA LEU A 247 -23.00 4.02 0.85
C LEU A 247 -22.75 5.37 1.52
N TRP A 248 -23.81 6.03 1.99
CA TRP A 248 -23.70 7.33 2.65
C TRP A 248 -22.90 7.28 3.95
N ALA A 249 -23.18 6.28 4.81
CA ALA A 249 -22.40 6.04 6.01
C ALA A 249 -20.92 5.79 5.68
N ALA A 250 -20.64 4.95 4.68
CA ALA A 250 -19.27 4.65 4.25
C ALA A 250 -18.55 5.91 3.72
N PHE A 251 -19.22 6.78 2.96
CA PHE A 251 -18.64 8.02 2.44
C PHE A 251 -18.32 9.01 3.56
N CYS A 252 -19.23 9.21 4.51
CA CYS A 252 -19.01 10.10 5.64
C CYS A 252 -17.86 9.60 6.53
N VAL A 253 -17.86 8.31 6.88
CA VAL A 253 -16.78 7.70 7.68
C VAL A 253 -15.44 7.75 6.94
N ALA A 254 -15.42 7.51 5.63
CA ALA A 254 -14.20 7.61 4.84
C ALA A 254 -13.63 9.04 4.80
N PHE A 255 -14.51 10.03 4.66
CA PHE A 255 -14.15 11.45 4.61
C PHE A 255 -13.63 11.95 5.97
N PHE A 256 -14.44 11.84 7.03
CA PHE A 256 -14.08 12.37 8.36
C PHE A 256 -13.05 11.52 9.10
N GLY A 257 -12.99 10.21 8.82
CA GLY A 257 -11.95 9.34 9.35
C GLY A 257 -10.65 9.34 8.53
N LEU A 258 -10.58 10.11 7.44
CA LEU A 258 -9.43 10.18 6.51
C LEU A 258 -8.97 8.78 6.05
N LEU A 259 -9.90 7.84 5.93
CA LEU A 259 -9.57 6.42 5.76
C LEU A 259 -9.13 6.09 4.35
N ARG A 260 -8.18 5.16 4.23
CA ARG A 260 -7.95 4.46 2.97
C ARG A 260 -9.11 3.51 2.73
N LYS A 261 -9.54 3.33 1.47
CA LYS A 261 -10.61 2.35 1.15
C LYS A 261 -10.36 0.95 1.72
N SER A 262 -9.09 0.51 1.80
CA SER A 262 -8.70 -0.79 2.37
C SER A 262 -8.83 -0.90 3.88
N ASN A 263 -8.91 0.23 4.57
CA ASN A 263 -9.22 0.27 6.00
C ASN A 263 -10.73 0.45 6.24
N LEU A 264 -11.52 0.69 5.20
CA LEU A 264 -12.96 0.92 5.29
C LEU A 264 -13.73 -0.35 4.95
N VAL A 265 -13.38 -0.99 3.83
CA VAL A 265 -14.08 -2.15 3.26
C VAL A 265 -13.09 -3.15 2.65
N PRO A 266 -13.41 -4.46 2.63
CA PRO A 266 -12.54 -5.47 2.03
C PRO A 266 -12.49 -5.37 0.50
N LYS A 267 -11.47 -6.01 -0.10
CA LYS A 267 -11.29 -6.08 -1.55
C LYS A 267 -12.41 -6.86 -2.24
N SER A 268 -12.87 -7.94 -1.62
CA SER A 268 -13.96 -8.79 -2.08
C SER A 268 -14.64 -9.41 -0.85
N SER A 269 -15.83 -9.95 -1.03
CA SER A 269 -16.56 -10.60 0.07
C SER A 269 -15.78 -11.79 0.66
N ALA A 270 -15.12 -12.58 -0.18
CA ALA A 270 -14.30 -13.71 0.25
C ALA A 270 -13.00 -13.30 0.96
N ALA A 271 -12.54 -12.05 0.78
CA ALA A 271 -11.35 -11.52 1.45
C ALA A 271 -11.67 -10.87 2.80
N PHE A 272 -12.92 -10.89 3.25
CA PHE A 272 -13.29 -10.36 4.55
C PHE A 272 -12.63 -11.20 5.65
N ASP A 273 -12.08 -10.49 6.63
CA ASP A 273 -11.32 -11.04 7.76
C ASP A 273 -11.61 -10.13 8.95
N THR A 274 -12.21 -10.68 10.00
CA THR A 274 -12.64 -9.94 11.20
C THR A 274 -11.48 -9.30 11.95
N ASP A 275 -10.27 -9.81 11.78
CA ASP A 275 -9.06 -9.28 12.42
C ASP A 275 -8.44 -8.11 11.65
N LYS A 276 -8.74 -7.99 10.36
CA LYS A 276 -8.13 -7.01 9.46
C LYS A 276 -9.09 -5.91 9.01
N HIS A 277 -10.39 -6.17 9.02
CA HIS A 277 -11.41 -5.28 8.47
C HIS A 277 -12.35 -4.77 9.56
N LEU A 278 -13.00 -3.65 9.27
CA LEU A 278 -13.96 -3.06 10.19
C LEU A 278 -15.19 -3.95 10.36
N THR A 279 -15.58 -4.14 11.61
CA THR A 279 -16.76 -4.87 12.03
C THR A 279 -17.72 -3.92 12.76
N ARG A 280 -18.94 -4.37 13.06
CA ARG A 280 -19.88 -3.57 13.86
C ARG A 280 -19.28 -3.18 15.22
N GLN A 281 -18.54 -4.09 15.86
CA GLN A 281 -17.84 -3.84 17.13
C GLN A 281 -16.64 -2.90 17.01
N SER A 282 -16.17 -2.56 15.80
CA SER A 282 -15.11 -1.55 15.62
C SER A 282 -15.61 -0.13 15.94
N PHE A 283 -16.92 0.10 15.98
CA PHE A 283 -17.53 1.39 16.25
C PHE A 283 -18.07 1.41 17.68
N HIS A 284 -17.47 2.24 18.52
CA HIS A 284 -17.86 2.38 19.92
C HIS A 284 -18.64 3.67 20.13
N ALA A 285 -19.82 3.58 20.73
CA ALA A 285 -20.54 4.75 21.19
C ALA A 285 -19.81 5.39 22.38
N SER A 286 -19.75 6.72 22.38
CA SER A 286 -19.19 7.56 23.43
C SER A 286 -20.09 8.79 23.61
N GLU A 287 -19.98 9.49 24.74
CA GLU A 287 -20.74 10.73 25.00
C GLU A 287 -20.55 11.79 23.90
N GLY A 288 -19.37 11.80 23.28
CA GLY A 288 -19.03 12.70 22.17
C GLY A 288 -19.33 12.16 20.77
N GLY A 289 -19.96 10.99 20.62
CA GLY A 289 -20.30 10.40 19.31
C GLY A 289 -19.83 8.96 19.11
N LEU A 290 -19.22 8.68 17.95
CA LEU A 290 -18.64 7.38 17.63
C LEU A 290 -17.12 7.45 17.62
N VAL A 291 -16.48 6.46 18.25
CA VAL A 291 -15.04 6.24 18.16
C VAL A 291 -14.79 4.97 17.36
N LEU A 292 -14.08 5.11 16.24
CA LEU A 292 -13.69 4.01 15.37
C LEU A 292 -12.35 3.42 15.82
N HIS A 293 -12.32 2.12 16.08
CA HIS A 293 -11.11 1.37 16.42
C HIS A 293 -10.60 0.59 15.21
N ILE A 294 -9.35 0.86 14.82
CA ILE A 294 -8.65 0.17 13.73
C ILE A 294 -7.44 -0.56 14.31
N THR A 295 -7.47 -1.89 14.24
CA THR A 295 -6.42 -2.79 14.75
C THR A 295 -5.42 -3.19 13.67
N TRP A 296 -5.75 -2.98 12.40
CA TRP A 296 -4.92 -3.37 11.27
C TRP A 296 -4.96 -2.34 10.15
N SER A 297 -3.81 -2.08 9.54
CA SER A 297 -3.70 -1.28 8.33
C SER A 297 -2.42 -1.66 7.58
N LYS A 298 -2.24 -1.14 6.37
CA LYS A 298 -0.96 -1.28 5.64
C LYS A 298 0.25 -0.80 6.46
N THR A 299 0.06 0.18 7.34
CA THR A 299 1.10 0.73 8.22
C THR A 299 1.09 0.13 9.63
N LEU A 300 0.08 -0.69 9.95
CA LEU A 300 -0.11 -1.37 11.24
C LEU A 300 -0.24 -2.89 11.06
N GLN A 301 0.68 -3.49 10.29
CA GLN A 301 0.59 -4.91 9.95
C GLN A 301 0.90 -5.83 11.14
N PHE A 302 1.69 -5.36 12.10
CA PHE A 302 2.12 -6.10 13.28
C PHE A 302 1.19 -5.92 14.50
N LYS A 303 -0.02 -5.34 14.32
CA LYS A 303 -1.02 -5.09 15.37
C LYS A 303 -0.46 -4.40 16.64
N GLN A 304 0.58 -3.59 16.48
CA GLN A 304 1.35 -2.97 17.59
C GLN A 304 0.57 -1.88 18.36
N LYS A 305 -0.48 -1.32 17.76
CA LYS A 305 -1.37 -0.34 18.39
C LYS A 305 -2.78 -0.44 17.82
N VAL A 306 -3.76 0.02 18.59
CA VAL A 306 -5.12 0.27 18.11
C VAL A 306 -5.25 1.76 17.82
N LEU A 307 -5.54 2.10 16.56
CA LEU A 307 -5.83 3.48 16.18
C LEU A 307 -7.27 3.80 16.57
N ARG A 308 -7.45 4.81 17.42
CA ARG A 308 -8.76 5.30 17.88
C ARG A 308 -9.07 6.62 17.17
N LEU A 309 -10.09 6.61 16.33
CA LEU A 309 -10.47 7.75 15.50
C LEU A 309 -11.84 8.27 15.96
N PRO A 310 -11.91 9.42 16.65
CA PRO A 310 -13.19 10.03 16.95
C PRO A 310 -13.83 10.54 15.66
N LEU A 311 -15.08 10.17 15.43
CA LEU A 311 -15.90 10.69 14.33
C LEU A 311 -16.73 11.87 14.86
N PRO A 312 -16.75 13.02 14.16
CA PRO A 312 -17.47 14.19 14.63
C PRO A 312 -18.98 13.95 14.68
N VAL A 313 -19.62 14.55 15.68
CA VAL A 313 -21.09 14.66 15.74
C VAL A 313 -21.47 16.04 15.24
N ILE A 314 -22.32 16.08 14.23
CA ILE A 314 -22.84 17.32 13.64
C ILE A 314 -24.36 17.23 13.69
N PRO A 315 -25.00 17.64 14.81
CA PRO A 315 -26.43 17.43 15.02
C PRO A 315 -27.28 18.00 13.87
N GLY A 316 -28.21 17.19 13.34
CA GLY A 316 -29.14 17.61 12.29
C GLY A 316 -28.53 17.80 10.90
N HIS A 317 -27.21 17.69 10.75
CA HIS A 317 -26.54 17.92 9.47
C HIS A 317 -26.41 16.60 8.67
N PRO A 318 -26.72 16.58 7.36
CA PRO A 318 -26.67 15.36 6.54
C PRO A 318 -25.28 14.72 6.47
N LEU A 319 -24.21 15.52 6.60
CA LEU A 319 -22.82 15.03 6.64
C LEU A 319 -22.41 14.39 7.97
N CYS A 320 -23.28 14.30 8.98
CA CYS A 320 -22.93 13.72 10.28
C CYS A 320 -22.58 12.22 10.13
N PRO A 321 -21.29 11.81 10.26
CA PRO A 321 -20.89 10.41 10.08
C PRO A 321 -21.53 9.50 11.13
N THR A 322 -21.69 10.00 12.36
CA THR A 322 -22.33 9.29 13.46
C THR A 322 -23.79 8.98 13.14
N GLN A 323 -24.57 9.97 12.73
CA GLN A 323 -25.98 9.78 12.40
C GLN A 323 -26.15 8.89 11.16
N ALA A 324 -25.31 9.07 10.13
CA ALA A 324 -25.35 8.24 8.93
C ALA A 324 -25.07 6.75 9.26
N TYR A 325 -24.05 6.48 10.08
CA TYR A 325 -23.73 5.12 10.50
C TYR A 325 -24.84 4.49 11.35
N LEU A 326 -25.39 5.22 12.31
CA LEU A 326 -26.49 4.73 13.16
C LEU A 326 -27.77 4.46 12.36
N ASN A 327 -28.11 5.31 11.38
CA ASN A 327 -29.24 5.06 10.48
C ASN A 327 -29.06 3.76 9.69
N MET A 328 -27.86 3.52 9.15
CA MET A 328 -27.53 2.26 8.49
C MET A 328 -27.65 1.06 9.44
N CYS A 329 -27.17 1.14 10.68
CA CYS A 329 -27.33 0.07 11.69
C CYS A 329 -28.81 -0.26 11.94
N ARG A 330 -29.67 0.77 12.02
CA ARG A 330 -31.10 0.62 12.25
C ARG A 330 -31.80 -0.08 11.09
N LEU A 331 -31.45 0.25 9.85
CA LEU A 331 -32.01 -0.37 8.64
C LEU A 331 -31.47 -1.77 8.38
N LEU A 332 -30.24 -2.05 8.82
CA LEU A 332 -29.53 -3.31 8.60
C LEU A 332 -28.96 -3.87 9.92
N PRO A 333 -29.80 -4.43 10.80
CA PRO A 333 -29.35 -5.09 12.02
C PRO A 333 -28.39 -6.25 11.70
N ALA A 334 -27.29 -6.33 12.42
CA ALA A 334 -26.27 -7.36 12.22
C ALA A 334 -25.48 -7.61 13.52
N PRO A 335 -24.91 -8.81 13.71
CA PRO A 335 -24.15 -9.13 14.91
C PRO A 335 -22.83 -8.33 15.00
N PRO A 336 -22.22 -8.23 16.20
CA PRO A 336 -21.01 -7.42 16.43
C PRO A 336 -19.83 -7.76 15.50
N HIS A 337 -19.65 -9.04 15.16
CA HIS A 337 -18.55 -9.51 14.30
C HIS A 337 -18.85 -9.39 12.80
N ALA A 338 -20.07 -8.99 12.43
CA ALA A 338 -20.40 -8.76 11.03
C ALA A 338 -19.59 -7.57 10.47
N PRO A 339 -19.34 -7.54 9.15
CA PRO A 339 -18.76 -6.39 8.48
C PRO A 339 -19.45 -5.07 8.87
N ALA A 340 -18.67 -4.01 9.04
CA ALA A 340 -19.19 -2.71 9.44
C ALA A 340 -20.20 -2.13 8.43
N PHE A 341 -19.95 -2.36 7.13
CA PHE A 341 -20.78 -1.87 6.03
C PHE A 341 -21.36 -3.04 5.25
N LEU A 342 -22.67 -3.23 5.38
CA LEU A 342 -23.41 -4.32 4.75
C LEU A 342 -24.38 -3.78 3.69
N ILE A 343 -24.57 -4.53 2.62
CA ILE A 343 -25.55 -4.21 1.57
C ILE A 343 -26.41 -5.45 1.28
N PRO A 344 -27.70 -5.28 0.93
CA PRO A 344 -28.51 -6.39 0.46
C PRO A 344 -28.02 -6.87 -0.91
N SER A 345 -27.77 -8.18 -1.05
CA SER A 345 -27.50 -8.80 -2.34
C SER A 345 -28.78 -8.96 -3.17
N ARG A 346 -28.64 -9.34 -4.44
CA ARG A 346 -29.79 -9.67 -5.31
C ARG A 346 -30.65 -10.82 -4.76
N ALA A 347 -30.05 -11.72 -3.98
CA ALA A 347 -30.74 -12.83 -3.34
C ALA A 347 -31.34 -12.46 -1.97
N GLY A 348 -31.34 -11.18 -1.59
CA GLY A 348 -31.84 -10.70 -0.29
C GLY A 348 -30.90 -10.93 0.89
N VAL A 349 -29.83 -11.71 0.72
CA VAL A 349 -28.82 -11.96 1.77
C VAL A 349 -27.90 -10.75 1.94
N LEU A 350 -27.58 -10.39 3.19
CA LEU A 350 -26.63 -9.30 3.47
C LEU A 350 -25.20 -9.72 3.16
N VAL A 351 -24.50 -8.88 2.39
CA VAL A 351 -23.09 -9.09 2.03
C VAL A 351 -22.28 -7.85 2.37
N THR A 352 -20.98 -8.03 2.58
CA THR A 352 -20.07 -6.90 2.84
C THR A 352 -19.97 -5.97 1.64
N LEU A 353 -19.95 -4.66 1.89
CA LEU A 353 -19.59 -3.69 0.87
C LEU A 353 -18.12 -3.90 0.47
N THR A 354 -17.80 -3.87 -0.82
CA THR A 354 -16.44 -4.11 -1.31
C THR A 354 -15.81 -2.85 -1.91
N HIS A 355 -14.48 -2.87 -2.09
CA HIS A 355 -13.77 -1.80 -2.81
C HIS A 355 -14.39 -1.43 -4.15
N ASP A 356 -14.73 -2.44 -4.96
CA ASP A 356 -15.23 -2.23 -6.31
C ASP A 356 -16.63 -1.60 -6.26
N THR A 357 -17.53 -2.19 -5.47
CA THR A 357 -18.88 -1.68 -5.27
C THR A 357 -18.89 -0.24 -4.77
N LEU A 358 -18.08 0.08 -3.75
CA LEU A 358 -17.97 1.44 -3.20
C LEU A 358 -17.53 2.46 -4.26
N VAL A 359 -16.47 2.15 -5.02
CA VAL A 359 -15.89 3.08 -6.01
C VAL A 359 -16.78 3.20 -7.25
N THR A 360 -17.40 2.11 -7.68
CA THR A 360 -18.34 2.11 -8.81
C THR A 360 -19.56 2.97 -8.49
N HIS A 361 -20.20 2.79 -7.33
CA HIS A 361 -21.32 3.65 -6.92
C HIS A 361 -20.90 5.11 -6.73
N LEU A 362 -19.73 5.37 -6.12
CA LEU A 362 -19.19 6.74 -6.03
C LEU A 362 -19.08 7.40 -7.41
N LYS A 363 -18.51 6.69 -8.39
CA LYS A 363 -18.35 7.22 -9.75
C LYS A 363 -19.69 7.47 -10.44
N THR A 364 -20.65 6.56 -10.29
CA THR A 364 -22.01 6.75 -10.82
C THR A 364 -22.65 8.01 -10.23
N LEU A 365 -22.61 8.16 -8.90
CA LEU A 365 -23.20 9.32 -8.22
C LEU A 365 -22.51 10.63 -8.60
N LEU A 366 -21.17 10.63 -8.70
CA LEU A 366 -20.42 11.79 -9.19
C LEU A 366 -20.81 12.17 -10.61
N HIS A 367 -20.98 11.19 -11.49
CA HIS A 367 -21.39 11.44 -12.87
C HIS A 367 -22.80 12.03 -12.92
N THR A 368 -23.75 11.45 -12.15
CA THR A 368 -25.12 11.98 -12.04
C THR A 368 -25.16 13.40 -11.49
N ALA A 369 -24.28 13.73 -10.55
CA ALA A 369 -24.11 15.07 -9.99
C ALA A 369 -23.29 16.03 -10.89
N GLY A 370 -22.92 15.64 -12.12
CA GLY A 370 -22.24 16.50 -13.08
C GLY A 370 -20.71 16.62 -12.91
N PHE A 371 -20.09 15.79 -12.08
CA PHE A 371 -18.64 15.83 -11.83
C PHE A 371 -17.85 14.84 -12.73
N PRO A 372 -16.57 15.14 -13.04
CA PRO A 372 -15.73 14.27 -13.87
C PRO A 372 -15.26 13.02 -13.10
N ALA A 373 -16.12 12.00 -13.01
CA ALA A 373 -15.94 10.79 -12.21
C ALA A 373 -14.59 10.06 -12.42
N ALA A 374 -13.99 10.14 -13.62
CA ALA A 374 -12.68 9.55 -13.93
C ALA A 374 -11.53 10.12 -13.06
N ARG A 375 -11.66 11.37 -12.61
CA ARG A 375 -10.68 12.06 -11.77
C ARG A 375 -10.81 11.74 -10.27
N PHE A 376 -11.83 10.97 -9.89
CA PHE A 376 -12.07 10.57 -8.50
C PHE A 376 -11.80 9.08 -8.27
N SER A 377 -11.55 8.73 -7.01
CA SER A 377 -11.42 7.35 -6.55
C SER A 377 -11.69 7.27 -5.04
N GLY A 378 -11.63 6.08 -4.43
CA GLY A 378 -11.67 5.98 -2.97
C GLY A 378 -10.59 6.78 -2.23
N HIS A 379 -9.48 7.14 -2.89
CA HIS A 379 -8.45 8.01 -2.32
C HIS A 379 -8.88 9.47 -2.19
N SER A 380 -9.88 9.88 -2.98
CA SER A 380 -10.41 11.24 -3.00
C SER A 380 -11.06 11.64 -1.68
N PHE A 381 -11.65 10.69 -0.94
CA PHE A 381 -12.17 10.94 0.41
C PHE A 381 -11.06 11.34 1.37
N ARG A 382 -9.97 10.58 1.41
CA ARG A 382 -8.84 10.86 2.28
C ARG A 382 -8.17 12.20 1.96
N ARG A 383 -8.00 12.52 0.67
CA ARG A 383 -7.47 13.82 0.23
C ARG A 383 -8.40 14.96 0.63
N GLY A 384 -9.70 14.78 0.38
CA GLY A 384 -10.75 15.70 0.76
C GLY A 384 -10.80 15.98 2.25
N GLY A 385 -10.91 14.94 3.07
CA GLY A 385 -10.98 15.03 4.53
C GLY A 385 -9.74 15.65 5.15
N ALA A 386 -8.54 15.32 4.65
CA ALA A 386 -7.30 15.94 5.11
C ALA A 386 -7.26 17.45 4.79
N THR A 387 -7.66 17.82 3.58
CA THR A 387 -7.70 19.24 3.18
C THR A 387 -8.78 20.00 3.94
N TYR A 388 -9.94 19.39 4.15
CA TYR A 388 -11.01 19.98 4.93
C TYR A 388 -10.60 20.21 6.39
N ALA A 389 -10.01 19.19 7.04
CA ALA A 389 -9.51 19.33 8.41
C ALA A 389 -8.48 20.46 8.53
N TRP A 390 -7.57 20.58 7.55
CA TRP A 390 -6.61 21.67 7.48
C TRP A 390 -7.29 23.05 7.37
N HIS A 391 -8.26 23.21 6.48
CA HIS A 391 -9.01 24.47 6.34
C HIS A 391 -9.87 24.81 7.57
N CYS A 392 -10.32 23.79 8.31
CA CYS A 392 -10.96 23.98 9.62
C CYS A 392 -9.98 24.33 10.75
N GLY A 393 -8.67 24.45 10.46
CA GLY A 393 -7.66 24.82 11.44
C GLY A 393 -7.14 23.67 12.31
N ALA A 394 -7.36 22.41 11.91
CA ALA A 394 -6.76 21.26 12.61
C ALA A 394 -5.22 21.32 12.51
N ASP A 395 -4.56 21.11 13.63
CA ASP A 395 -3.10 21.10 13.68
C ASP A 395 -2.50 19.87 12.95
N PRO A 396 -1.24 19.95 12.50
CA PRO A 396 -0.57 18.83 11.84
C PRO A 396 -0.58 17.51 12.61
N ALA A 397 -0.50 17.53 13.95
CA ALA A 397 -0.49 16.32 14.75
C ALA A 397 -1.87 15.65 14.75
N THR A 398 -2.95 16.42 14.81
CA THR A 398 -4.32 15.91 14.65
C THR A 398 -4.53 15.30 13.26
N ILE A 399 -4.10 15.96 12.18
CA ILE A 399 -4.24 15.41 10.82
C ILE A 399 -3.43 14.11 10.68
N LYS A 400 -2.18 14.10 11.19
CA LYS A 400 -1.32 12.90 11.22
C LYS A 400 -1.97 11.75 11.98
N LEU A 401 -2.56 12.03 13.14
CA LEU A 401 -3.28 11.06 13.96
C LEU A 401 -4.47 10.48 13.18
N LEU A 402 -5.37 11.34 12.67
CA LEU A 402 -6.58 10.93 11.97
C LEU A 402 -6.28 10.07 10.74
N GLY A 403 -5.28 10.45 9.96
CA GLY A 403 -4.89 9.67 8.79
C GLY A 403 -3.94 8.51 9.07
N ASP A 404 -3.39 8.34 10.27
CA ASP A 404 -2.27 7.41 10.52
C ASP A 404 -1.08 7.69 9.57
N TRP A 405 -0.61 8.94 9.56
CA TRP A 405 0.65 9.34 8.92
C TRP A 405 1.77 9.44 9.96
N SER A 406 2.89 8.77 9.70
CA SER A 406 4.09 8.83 10.55
C SER A 406 5.07 9.94 10.18
N SER A 407 4.81 10.68 9.09
CA SER A 407 5.67 11.74 8.58
C SER A 407 4.83 12.85 7.94
N ASP A 408 5.48 13.90 7.41
CA ASP A 408 4.84 15.01 6.68
C ASP A 408 4.27 14.62 5.30
N ALA A 409 4.05 13.33 5.08
CA ALA A 409 3.42 12.82 3.87
C ALA A 409 1.97 13.29 3.69
N TYR A 410 1.33 13.81 4.76
CA TYR A 410 -0.03 14.37 4.73
C TYR A 410 -0.09 15.68 3.93
N GLU A 411 1.00 16.47 3.88
CA GLU A 411 1.04 17.76 3.15
C GLU A 411 0.73 17.59 1.66
N ARG A 412 1.11 16.44 1.09
CA ARG A 412 0.83 16.10 -0.32
C ARG A 412 -0.66 15.88 -0.62
N TYR A 413 -1.48 15.75 0.41
CA TYR A 413 -2.93 15.63 0.27
C TYR A 413 -3.61 16.99 0.35
N LEU A 414 -2.94 18.00 0.90
CA LEU A 414 -3.52 19.31 1.12
C LEU A 414 -3.63 20.05 -0.21
N ASP A 415 -4.83 20.47 -0.54
CA ASP A 415 -5.11 21.33 -1.68
C ASP A 415 -5.28 22.77 -1.22
N SER A 416 -4.34 23.63 -1.61
CA SER A 416 -4.40 25.06 -1.29
C SER A 416 -5.51 25.81 -2.05
N SER A 417 -6.12 25.18 -3.07
CA SER A 417 -7.16 25.79 -3.90
C SER A 417 -8.59 25.57 -3.41
N LEU A 418 -8.79 24.73 -2.38
CA LEU A 418 -10.10 24.64 -1.73
C LEU A 418 -10.32 25.93 -0.95
N GLU A 419 -11.36 26.68 -1.32
CA GLU A 419 -11.69 28.01 -0.79
C GLU A 419 -11.47 28.06 0.73
N GLN A 420 -10.61 28.98 1.15
CA GLN A 420 -10.42 29.27 2.56
C GLN A 420 -11.77 29.73 3.11
N PRO A 421 -12.31 29.10 4.17
CA PRO A 421 -13.40 29.74 4.90
C PRO A 421 -12.86 31.08 5.40
N VAL A 422 -13.42 32.16 4.89
CA VAL A 422 -13.14 33.52 5.34
C VAL A 422 -13.36 33.52 6.85
N ARG A 423 -12.28 33.73 7.60
CA ARG A 423 -12.36 33.94 9.05
C ARG A 423 -13.10 35.26 9.24
N ASN A 424 -14.34 35.19 9.72
CA ASN A 424 -15.02 36.34 10.32
C ASN A 424 -14.54 36.53 11.76
#